data_AF-A0A1X2FF53-F1
#
_entry.id   AF-A0A1X2FF53-F1
#
_cell.length_a   1.000
_cell.length_b   1.000
_cell.length_c   1.000
_cell.angle_alpha   90.00
_cell.angle_beta   90.00
_cell.angle_gamma   90.00
#
_symmetry.space_group_name_H-M   'P 1'
#
loop_
_entity.id
_entity.type
_entity.pdbx_description
1 polymer ?
#
loop_
_entity_poly.entity_id
_entity_poly.type
_entity_poly.pdbx_seq_one_letter_code
_entity_poly.pdbx_strand_id
1 'polypeptide(L)'
;MRDVAAHTIAYLGQSLPRLVLNMTVCRGDVDKLNARALEALSDVDPARLVALMRDSEPSGAGALYGGRVAVIECLVHQQDIRRPLGLTRTIPTDALRTSLTYARVSPVIGGARRTRGLRLITTDVDWAGGRGAEIRGCGEALLLAMTGRIAAVADELTGDGVARLQPER
;
A
#
# COMPACT_ATOMS: atom_id res chain seq x y z
N MET A 1 0.15 3.60 14.64
CA MET A 1 0.82 4.70 13.90
C MET A 1 2.33 4.52 13.85
N ARG A 2 3.01 4.38 15.00
CA ARG A 2 4.45 4.08 15.07
C ARG A 2 4.82 2.83 14.28
N ASP A 3 4.06 1.75 14.45
CA ASP A 3 4.32 0.47 13.78
C ASP A 3 4.21 0.57 12.26
N VAL A 4 3.26 1.36 11.74
CA VAL A 4 3.09 1.59 10.30
C VAL A 4 4.30 2.35 9.73
N ALA A 5 4.79 3.37 10.45
CA ALA A 5 6.00 4.09 10.06
C ALA A 5 7.24 3.21 10.12
N ALA A 6 7.40 2.44 11.21
CA ALA A 6 8.52 1.50 11.37
C ALA A 6 8.52 0.41 10.29
N HIS A 7 7.36 -0.16 9.97
CA HIS A 7 7.21 -1.12 8.88
C HIS A 7 7.65 -0.53 7.54
N THR A 8 7.19 0.68 7.22
CA THR A 8 7.51 1.35 5.96
C THR A 8 9.03 1.61 5.85
N ILE A 9 9.66 2.11 6.92
CA ILE A 9 11.12 2.34 6.96
C ILE A 9 11.89 1.03 6.79
N ALA A 10 11.48 -0.01 7.53
CA ALA A 10 12.13 -1.32 7.45
C ALA A 10 12.04 -1.91 6.05
N TYR A 11 10.90 -1.76 5.37
CA TYR A 11 10.71 -2.21 4.00
C TYR A 11 11.60 -1.44 3.00
N LEU A 12 11.61 -0.10 3.06
CA LEU A 12 12.31 0.76 2.10
C LEU A 12 13.83 0.58 2.11
N GLY A 13 14.42 0.30 3.26
CA GLY A 13 15.87 0.14 3.45
C GLY A 13 16.38 -1.29 3.45
N GLN A 14 15.51 -2.30 3.23
CA GLN A 14 15.93 -3.70 3.34
C GLN A 14 16.75 -4.13 2.11
N SER A 15 17.99 -4.55 2.32
CA SER A 15 18.80 -5.15 1.26
C SER A 15 18.25 -6.52 0.84
N LEU A 16 18.42 -6.89 -0.43
CA LEU A 16 17.97 -8.20 -0.95
C LEU A 16 18.54 -9.40 -0.18
N PRO A 17 19.85 -9.45 0.15
CA PRO A 17 20.40 -10.56 0.93
C PRO A 17 19.77 -10.66 2.33
N ARG A 18 19.48 -9.51 2.96
CA ARG A 18 18.83 -9.46 4.27
C ARG A 18 17.37 -9.88 4.20
N LEU A 19 16.65 -9.51 3.15
CA LEU A 19 15.29 -10.02 2.90
C LEU A 19 15.30 -11.54 2.79
N VAL A 20 16.18 -12.11 1.95
CA VAL A 20 16.27 -13.57 1.76
C VAL A 20 16.61 -14.26 3.09
N LEU A 21 17.65 -13.79 3.79
CA LEU A 21 18.03 -14.34 5.09
C LEU A 21 16.88 -14.30 6.10
N ASN A 22 16.22 -13.16 6.25
CA ASN A 22 15.10 -13.00 7.19
C ASN A 22 13.94 -13.93 6.80
N MET A 23 13.65 -14.08 5.51
CA MET A 23 12.60 -14.98 5.04
C MET A 23 12.92 -16.45 5.37
N THR A 24 14.20 -16.86 5.26
CA THR A 24 14.66 -18.19 5.67
C THR A 24 14.55 -18.38 7.19
N VAL A 25 15.02 -17.40 7.98
CA VAL A 25 14.98 -17.43 9.45
C VAL A 25 13.53 -17.49 9.96
N CYS A 26 12.63 -16.72 9.34
CA CYS A 26 11.21 -16.73 9.66
C CYS A 26 10.45 -17.92 9.02
N ARG A 27 11.14 -18.81 8.29
CA ARG A 27 10.54 -19.99 7.62
C ARG A 27 9.40 -19.63 6.67
N GLY A 28 9.52 -18.48 5.99
CA GLY A 28 8.50 -17.94 5.08
C GLY A 28 7.29 -17.28 5.77
N ASP A 29 7.30 -17.18 7.11
CA ASP A 29 6.26 -16.52 7.88
C ASP A 29 6.45 -14.99 7.84
N VAL A 30 5.61 -14.31 7.06
CA VAL A 30 5.65 -12.86 6.85
C VAL A 30 5.30 -12.10 8.13
N ASP A 31 4.41 -12.64 8.96
CA ASP A 31 4.02 -11.99 10.22
C ASP A 31 5.20 -11.96 11.18
N LYS A 32 5.95 -13.07 11.30
CA LYS A 32 7.19 -13.10 12.09
C LYS A 32 8.25 -12.16 11.55
N LEU A 33 8.36 -12.04 10.22
CA LEU A 33 9.31 -11.13 9.60
C LEU A 33 8.98 -9.67 9.91
N ASN A 34 7.71 -9.31 9.80
CA ASN A 34 7.22 -7.98 10.15
C ASN A 34 7.40 -7.69 11.63
N ALA A 35 7.05 -8.63 12.53
CA ALA A 35 7.25 -8.48 13.96
C ALA A 35 8.73 -8.22 14.32
N ARG A 36 9.66 -8.97 13.70
CA ARG A 36 11.10 -8.78 13.89
C ARG A 36 11.59 -7.42 13.38
N ALA A 37 11.04 -6.95 12.27
CA ALA A 37 11.37 -5.63 11.72
C ALA A 37 10.86 -4.49 12.64
N LEU A 38 9.67 -4.66 13.24
CA LEU A 38 9.12 -3.73 14.21
C LEU A 38 9.92 -3.70 15.51
N GLU A 39 10.32 -4.87 16.02
CA GLU A 39 11.18 -5.00 17.21
C GLU A 39 12.52 -4.29 17.01
N ALA A 40 13.13 -4.41 15.82
CA ALA A 40 14.38 -3.71 15.52
C ALA A 40 14.28 -2.16 15.57
N LEU A 41 13.06 -1.61 15.54
CA LEU A 41 12.77 -0.18 15.59
C LEU A 41 11.99 0.22 16.85
N SER A 42 11.76 -0.71 17.80
CA SER A 42 10.89 -0.47 18.96
C SER A 42 11.42 0.64 19.87
N ASP A 43 12.74 0.81 19.95
CA ASP A 43 13.39 1.78 20.85
C ASP A 43 13.79 3.09 20.14
N VAL A 44 13.49 3.24 18.85
CA VAL A 44 13.89 4.43 18.07
C VAL A 44 12.99 5.61 18.39
N ASP A 45 13.54 6.73 18.83
CA ASP A 45 12.76 7.94 19.13
C ASP A 45 11.81 8.35 17.95
N PRO A 46 10.55 8.77 18.21
CA PRO A 46 9.62 9.16 17.14
C PRO A 46 10.14 10.25 16.21
N ALA A 47 10.91 11.23 16.69
CA ALA A 47 11.49 12.26 15.82
C ALA A 47 12.55 11.65 14.90
N ARG A 48 13.29 10.64 15.38
CA ARG A 48 14.21 9.87 14.56
C ARG A 48 13.49 9.03 13.51
N LEU A 49 12.35 8.40 13.84
CA LEU A 49 11.52 7.71 12.83
C LEU A 49 11.02 8.66 11.75
N VAL A 50 10.59 9.87 12.12
CA VAL A 50 10.17 10.90 11.14
C VAL A 50 11.34 11.30 10.23
N ALA A 51 12.54 11.51 10.79
CA ALA A 51 13.73 11.82 10.00
C ALA A 51 14.06 10.68 9.03
N LEU A 52 14.09 9.44 9.52
CA LEU A 52 14.33 8.26 8.68
C LEU A 52 13.32 8.16 7.54
N MET A 53 12.03 8.40 7.81
CA MET A 53 10.99 8.36 6.78
C MET A 53 11.15 9.46 5.72
N ARG A 54 11.65 10.64 6.09
CA ARG A 54 11.92 11.74 5.14
C ARG A 54 13.12 11.47 4.24
N ASP A 55 14.15 10.82 4.80
CA ASP A 55 15.41 10.56 4.10
C ASP A 55 15.41 9.21 3.37
N SER A 56 14.32 8.43 3.46
CA SER A 56 14.24 7.10 2.87
C SER A 56 13.98 7.17 1.36
N GLU A 57 14.87 6.54 0.60
CA GLU A 57 14.64 6.19 -0.80
C GLU A 57 14.52 4.67 -0.95
N PRO A 58 13.62 4.15 -1.81
CA PRO A 58 13.52 2.73 -2.04
C PRO A 58 14.86 2.17 -2.55
N SER A 59 15.42 1.22 -1.80
CA SER A 59 16.67 0.54 -2.14
C SER A 59 16.54 -0.97 -1.93
N GLY A 60 17.47 -1.76 -2.48
CA GLY A 60 17.47 -3.21 -2.30
C GLY A 60 16.13 -3.86 -2.69
N ALA A 61 15.45 -4.48 -1.73
CA ALA A 61 14.13 -5.08 -1.91
C ALA A 61 13.05 -4.05 -2.28
N GLY A 62 13.09 -2.86 -1.69
CA GLY A 62 12.18 -1.76 -2.01
C GLY A 62 12.35 -1.23 -3.43
N ALA A 63 13.53 -1.40 -4.04
CA ALA A 63 13.79 -1.03 -5.44
C ALA A 63 13.32 -2.10 -6.46
N LEU A 64 12.92 -3.29 -6.02
CA LEU A 64 12.35 -4.30 -6.91
C LEU A 64 11.13 -3.75 -7.66
N TYR A 65 10.89 -4.32 -8.85
CA TYR A 65 9.81 -3.88 -9.74
C TYR A 65 9.90 -2.39 -10.15
N GLY A 66 11.10 -1.81 -10.09
CA GLY A 66 11.34 -0.40 -10.35
C GLY A 66 10.72 0.51 -9.29
N GLY A 67 10.65 0.06 -8.02
CA GLY A 67 10.10 0.83 -6.90
C GLY A 67 8.58 0.97 -6.88
N ARG A 68 7.86 0.41 -7.85
CA ARG A 68 6.40 0.59 -7.98
C ARG A 68 5.62 0.02 -6.80
N VAL A 69 6.10 -1.08 -6.20
CA VAL A 69 5.52 -1.63 -4.96
C VAL A 69 5.74 -0.67 -3.81
N ALA A 70 6.98 -0.18 -3.64
CA ALA A 70 7.32 0.78 -2.59
C ALA A 70 6.46 2.06 -2.65
N VAL A 71 6.18 2.58 -3.85
CA VAL A 71 5.27 3.72 -4.01
C VAL A 71 3.86 3.38 -3.52
N ILE A 72 3.32 2.22 -3.89
CA ILE A 72 1.98 1.79 -3.42
C ILE A 72 1.96 1.65 -1.89
N GLU A 73 2.92 0.94 -1.32
CA GLU A 73 3.03 0.74 0.14
C GLU A 73 3.12 2.10 0.87
N CYS A 74 3.94 3.03 0.38
CA CYS A 74 4.06 4.36 0.97
C CYS A 74 2.75 5.15 0.91
N LEU A 75 2.07 5.16 -0.24
CA LEU A 75 0.80 5.89 -0.38
C LEU A 75 -0.27 5.33 0.54
N VAL A 76 -0.38 4.00 0.58
CA VAL A 76 -1.37 3.29 1.37
C VAL A 76 -1.11 3.44 2.87
N HIS A 77 0.12 3.22 3.33
CA HIS A 77 0.47 3.34 4.75
C HIS A 77 0.46 4.78 5.26
N GLN A 78 0.68 5.77 4.41
CA GLN A 78 0.40 7.15 4.77
C GLN A 78 -1.09 7.34 5.06
N GLN A 79 -1.98 6.74 4.29
CA GLN A 79 -3.42 6.84 4.53
C GLN A 79 -3.90 6.03 5.73
N ASP A 80 -3.25 4.90 6.04
CA ASP A 80 -3.48 4.15 7.29
C ASP A 80 -3.23 5.03 8.55
N ILE A 81 -2.41 6.08 8.44
CA ILE A 81 -2.15 7.06 9.51
C ILE A 81 -3.06 8.28 9.38
N ARG A 82 -3.18 8.84 8.17
CA ARG A 82 -3.80 10.15 7.95
C ARG A 82 -5.32 10.12 8.07
N ARG A 83 -5.99 9.08 7.54
CA ARG A 83 -7.44 8.99 7.54
C ARG A 83 -8.04 8.94 8.96
N PRO A 84 -7.55 8.10 9.89
CA PRO A 84 -8.05 8.10 11.27
C PRO A 84 -7.85 9.44 12.01
N LEU A 85 -6.91 10.28 11.53
CA LEU A 85 -6.62 11.61 12.08
C LEU A 85 -7.39 12.74 11.36
N GLY A 86 -8.20 12.43 10.35
CA GLY A 86 -8.88 13.45 9.53
C GLY A 86 -7.91 14.31 8.71
N LEU A 87 -6.69 13.82 8.44
CA LEU A 87 -5.68 14.57 7.70
C LEU A 87 -5.77 14.27 6.20
N THR A 88 -5.99 15.30 5.38
CA THR A 88 -6.06 15.15 3.92
C THR A 88 -4.67 15.13 3.28
N ARG A 89 -4.53 14.61 2.05
CA ARG A 89 -3.31 14.73 1.25
C ARG A 89 -3.67 14.84 -0.23
N THR A 90 -2.86 15.58 -0.97
CA THR A 90 -2.83 15.51 -2.43
C THR A 90 -1.76 14.52 -2.87
N ILE A 91 -2.16 13.48 -3.62
CA ILE A 91 -1.24 12.52 -4.24
C ILE A 91 -0.93 13.03 -5.66
N PRO A 92 0.35 13.13 -6.07
CA PRO A 92 0.68 13.49 -7.45
C PRO A 92 0.02 12.54 -8.45
N THR A 93 -0.62 13.09 -9.48
CA THR A 93 -1.41 12.34 -10.47
C THR A 93 -0.63 11.18 -11.10
N ASP A 94 0.64 11.39 -11.45
CA ASP A 94 1.46 10.35 -12.09
C ASP A 94 1.77 9.19 -11.13
N ALA A 95 2.04 9.49 -9.86
CA ALA A 95 2.24 8.48 -8.83
C ALA A 95 0.96 7.67 -8.60
N LEU A 96 -0.19 8.34 -8.60
CA LEU A 96 -1.50 7.71 -8.44
C LEU A 96 -1.85 6.80 -9.62
N ARG A 97 -1.72 7.27 -10.86
CA ARG A 97 -1.97 6.47 -12.08
C ARG A 97 -1.04 5.27 -12.17
N THR A 98 0.24 5.46 -11.83
CA THR A 98 1.23 4.37 -11.78
C THR A 98 0.82 3.32 -10.75
N SER A 99 0.43 3.76 -9.55
CA SER A 99 0.00 2.88 -8.46
C SER A 99 -1.26 2.09 -8.80
N LEU A 100 -2.29 2.76 -9.30
CA LEU A 100 -3.55 2.12 -9.75
C LEU A 100 -3.31 1.08 -10.84
N THR A 101 -2.48 1.41 -11.83
CA THR A 101 -2.15 0.49 -12.93
C THR A 101 -1.36 -0.70 -12.42
N TYR A 102 -0.32 -0.46 -11.61
CA TYR A 102 0.58 -1.52 -11.17
C TYR A 102 -0.06 -2.42 -10.12
N ALA A 103 -0.89 -1.90 -9.21
CA ALA A 103 -1.61 -2.71 -8.22
C ALA A 103 -2.51 -3.78 -8.87
N ARG A 104 -2.99 -3.56 -10.11
CA ARG A 104 -3.77 -4.55 -10.87
C ARG A 104 -2.95 -5.69 -11.47
N VAL A 105 -1.64 -5.55 -11.60
CA VAL A 105 -0.77 -6.56 -12.23
C VAL A 105 0.33 -7.05 -11.30
N SER A 106 0.51 -6.38 -10.17
CA SER A 106 1.52 -6.71 -9.18
C SER A 106 1.26 -8.08 -8.58
N PRO A 107 2.27 -8.98 -8.58
CA PRO A 107 2.15 -10.29 -7.95
C PRO A 107 2.08 -10.21 -6.41
N VAL A 108 2.52 -9.08 -5.83
CA VAL A 108 2.61 -8.90 -4.36
C VAL A 108 1.41 -8.13 -3.79
N ILE A 109 0.92 -7.10 -4.49
CA ILE A 109 -0.18 -6.26 -3.98
C ILE A 109 -1.52 -7.02 -3.99
N GLY A 110 -1.72 -7.88 -4.99
CA GLY A 110 -2.94 -8.69 -5.10
C GLY A 110 -4.19 -7.93 -5.52
N GLY A 111 -4.06 -6.71 -6.05
CA GLY A 111 -5.20 -5.91 -6.52
C GLY A 111 -6.02 -6.62 -7.60
N ALA A 112 -5.36 -7.32 -8.54
CA ALA A 112 -6.01 -8.12 -9.57
C ALA A 112 -7.01 -9.15 -9.01
N ARG A 113 -6.64 -9.77 -7.88
CA ARG A 113 -7.43 -10.79 -7.20
C ARG A 113 -8.65 -10.17 -6.53
N ARG A 114 -8.44 -9.07 -5.81
CA ARG A 114 -9.47 -8.36 -5.04
C ARG A 114 -10.51 -7.68 -5.94
N THR A 115 -10.10 -7.25 -7.15
CA THR A 115 -10.99 -6.54 -8.07
C THR A 115 -11.37 -7.37 -9.30
N ARG A 116 -11.40 -8.70 -9.16
CA ARG A 116 -11.75 -9.60 -10.27
C ARG A 116 -13.19 -9.36 -10.71
N GLY A 117 -13.40 -9.16 -12.01
CA GLY A 117 -14.74 -8.91 -12.57
C GLY A 117 -15.30 -7.52 -12.26
N LEU A 118 -14.43 -6.58 -11.86
CA LEU A 118 -14.78 -5.19 -11.59
C LEU A 118 -14.09 -4.26 -12.58
N ARG A 119 -14.75 -3.14 -12.88
CA ARG A 119 -14.20 -2.02 -13.64
C ARG A 119 -14.09 -0.83 -12.69
N LEU A 120 -12.86 -0.45 -12.36
CA LEU A 120 -12.56 0.70 -11.52
C LEU A 120 -12.42 1.94 -12.40
N ILE A 121 -13.03 3.05 -12.00
CA ILE A 121 -13.07 4.31 -12.74
C ILE A 121 -12.80 5.45 -11.77
N THR A 122 -11.73 6.20 -11.99
CA THR A 122 -11.41 7.36 -11.16
C THR A 122 -12.28 8.55 -11.51
N THR A 123 -12.60 9.37 -10.51
CA THR A 123 -13.37 10.62 -10.68
C THR A 123 -12.49 11.87 -10.70
N ASP A 124 -11.25 11.77 -10.24
CA ASP A 124 -10.30 12.86 -10.01
C ASP A 124 -9.10 12.85 -10.96
N VAL A 125 -8.85 11.72 -11.63
CA VAL A 125 -7.80 11.56 -12.64
C VAL A 125 -8.36 10.77 -13.84
N ASP A 126 -7.77 10.94 -15.02
CA ASP A 126 -8.17 10.16 -16.21
C ASP A 126 -7.56 8.75 -16.16
N TRP A 127 -8.26 7.84 -15.48
CA TRP A 127 -7.87 6.44 -15.37
C TRP A 127 -9.09 5.51 -15.23
N ALA A 128 -9.02 4.37 -15.91
CA ALA A 128 -9.94 3.27 -15.69
C ALA A 128 -9.22 1.93 -15.88
N GLY A 129 -9.63 0.93 -15.13
CA GLY A 129 -8.98 -0.38 -15.15
C GLY A 129 -9.94 -1.52 -14.84
N GLY A 130 -9.83 -2.60 -15.62
CA GLY A 130 -10.62 -3.81 -15.41
C GLY A 130 -11.87 -3.86 -16.29
N ARG A 131 -12.69 -4.87 -16.02
CA ARG A 131 -13.89 -5.22 -16.80
C ARG A 131 -14.93 -5.83 -15.86
N GLY A 132 -16.20 -5.48 -16.06
CA GLY A 132 -17.34 -5.97 -15.28
C GLY A 132 -18.05 -4.84 -14.53
N ALA A 133 -18.59 -5.12 -13.34
CA ALA A 133 -19.39 -4.16 -12.58
C ALA A 133 -18.56 -2.92 -12.21
N GLU A 134 -19.14 -1.74 -12.38
CA GLU A 134 -18.41 -0.49 -12.20
C GLU A 134 -18.27 -0.12 -10.72
N ILE A 135 -17.11 0.42 -10.39
CA ILE A 135 -16.81 1.11 -9.13
C ILE A 135 -16.19 2.45 -9.48
N ARG A 136 -16.77 3.52 -8.93
CA ARG A 136 -16.36 4.91 -9.15
C ARG A 136 -15.97 5.55 -7.83
N GLY A 137 -14.90 6.33 -7.84
CA GLY A 137 -14.42 7.09 -6.69
C GLY A 137 -13.10 7.80 -6.99
N CYS A 138 -12.55 8.53 -6.02
CA CYS A 138 -11.22 9.10 -6.19
C CYS A 138 -10.17 7.97 -6.33
N GLY A 139 -9.06 8.25 -7.02
CA GLY A 139 -8.03 7.24 -7.24
C GLY A 139 -7.41 6.73 -5.94
N GLU A 140 -7.34 7.57 -4.91
CA GLU A 140 -6.88 7.14 -3.58
C GLU A 140 -7.81 6.07 -2.98
N ALA A 141 -9.12 6.31 -2.97
CA ALA A 141 -10.10 5.36 -2.43
C ALA A 141 -10.08 4.04 -3.21
N LEU A 142 -9.98 4.10 -4.54
CA LEU A 142 -9.87 2.90 -5.37
C LEU A 142 -8.57 2.13 -5.09
N LEU A 143 -7.45 2.81 -4.88
CA LEU A 143 -6.17 2.17 -4.52
C LEU A 143 -6.26 1.50 -3.13
N LEU A 144 -6.89 2.14 -2.15
CA LEU A 144 -7.12 1.56 -0.83
C LEU A 144 -8.02 0.33 -0.90
N ALA A 145 -9.10 0.38 -1.67
CA ALA A 145 -9.96 -0.78 -1.93
C ALA A 145 -9.18 -1.94 -2.60
N MET A 146 -8.35 -1.65 -3.60
CA MET A 146 -7.48 -2.64 -4.26
C MET A 146 -6.47 -3.30 -3.31
N THR A 147 -6.13 -2.63 -2.22
CA THR A 147 -5.17 -3.07 -1.21
C THR A 147 -5.84 -3.57 0.07
N GLY A 148 -7.12 -3.95 -0.01
CA GLY A 148 -7.84 -4.63 1.08
C GLY A 148 -8.52 -3.70 2.09
N ARG A 149 -8.43 -2.38 1.92
CA ARG A 149 -8.90 -1.37 2.89
C ARG A 149 -10.29 -0.84 2.56
N ILE A 150 -11.16 -1.67 1.98
CA ILE A 150 -12.52 -1.25 1.58
C ILE A 150 -13.34 -0.68 2.75
N ALA A 151 -13.17 -1.22 3.96
CA ALA A 151 -13.87 -0.73 5.15
C ALA A 151 -13.59 0.76 5.46
N ALA A 152 -12.44 1.28 5.04
CA ALA A 152 -12.04 2.66 5.28
C ALA A 152 -12.52 3.64 4.20
N VAL A 153 -13.09 3.16 3.08
CA VAL A 153 -13.40 3.98 1.89
C VAL A 153 -14.75 3.64 1.26
N ALA A 154 -15.55 2.74 1.84
CA ALA A 154 -16.76 2.23 1.21
C ALA A 154 -17.79 3.34 0.90
N ASP A 155 -17.87 4.35 1.77
CA ASP A 155 -18.73 5.53 1.65
C ASP A 155 -18.26 6.54 0.59
N GLU A 156 -17.01 6.43 0.14
CA GLU A 156 -16.44 7.25 -0.94
C GLU A 156 -16.59 6.59 -2.32
N LEU A 157 -17.08 5.36 -2.37
CA LEU A 157 -17.21 4.58 -3.59
C LEU A 157 -18.68 4.41 -4.00
N THR A 158 -18.91 4.45 -5.31
CA THR A 158 -20.24 4.30 -5.92
C THR A 158 -20.23 3.26 -7.03
N GLY A 159 -21.40 2.74 -7.36
CA GLY A 159 -21.60 1.76 -8.43
C GLY A 159 -21.85 0.33 -7.94
N ASP A 160 -22.46 -0.47 -8.79
CA ASP A 160 -22.94 -1.83 -8.46
C ASP A 160 -21.81 -2.80 -8.06
N GLY A 161 -20.56 -2.48 -8.40
CA GLY A 161 -19.39 -3.27 -8.04
C GLY A 161 -18.99 -3.15 -6.58
N VAL A 162 -19.39 -2.10 -5.85
CA VAL A 162 -18.93 -1.83 -4.47
C VAL A 162 -19.26 -2.99 -3.54
N ALA A 163 -20.48 -3.54 -3.64
CA ALA A 163 -20.94 -4.67 -2.83
C ALA A 163 -20.16 -5.98 -3.07
N ARG A 164 -19.30 -6.04 -4.09
CA ARG A 164 -18.50 -7.22 -4.44
C ARG A 164 -17.08 -7.18 -3.86
N LEU A 165 -16.68 -6.05 -3.27
CA LEU A 165 -15.40 -5.94 -2.58
C LEU A 165 -15.52 -6.59 -1.19
N GLN A 166 -14.51 -7.38 -0.81
CA GLN A 166 -14.43 -7.95 0.53
C GLN A 166 -13.27 -7.31 1.29
N PRO A 167 -13.41 -7.09 2.61
CA PRO A 167 -12.29 -6.71 3.46
C PRO A 167 -11.24 -7.82 3.48
N GLU A 168 -10.02 -7.45 3.86
CA GLU A 168 -8.97 -8.44 4.14
C GLU A 168 -9.43 -9.39 5.28
N ARG A 169 -9.19 -10.70 5.10
CA ARG A 169 -9.45 -11.75 6.09
C ARG A 169 -8.23 -11.99 6.95
#